data_AF-G9MZD5-F1
#
_entry.id   AF-G9MZD5-F1
#
_cell.length_a   1.000
_cell.length_b   1.000
_cell.length_c   1.000
_cell.angle_alpha   90.00
_cell.angle_beta   90.00
_cell.angle_gamma   90.00
#
_symmetry.space_group_name_H-M   'P 1'
#
loop_
_entity.id
_entity.type
_entity.pdbx_description
1 polymer ?
#
loop_
_entity_poly.entity_id
_entity_poly.type
_entity_poly.pdbx_seq_one_letter_code
_entity_poly.pdbx_strand_id
1 'polypeptide(L)'
;MSSPPSRDTPSVFSSPETDTRLSPDASGQQGLVLKAYLLQNCPEYQRLDALRQKGWENKAGDVFFEQQRRRADHPDRNTVMYFYKMMKGIASEMNQATGALRVHVSRPGKPRMLDFCTAPGGFLESAMRTNPGAEATGFSLPPTQGGHEVIMPLSSAVTFRYADVTMFAGDMGYTDIPKDHPDAESFVLAPSIDCEQRFHLIFCDGQVLRTHVRAAYRQPWEARRLTATQLAIGLEHVSLGGTMVVLLHKLDAVDTVSLVYTFSRFSSVKLFKPKNAHAKRSSFYMVATDIQSNSPLVGEAIGYWKQLWKVLTFGPDEEREKKLSEGHMDERVLVEQFGPDLVRLGKGIWEIQARALEKAPFMQAG
;
A
#
# COMPACT_ATOMS: atom_id res chain seq x y z
N MET A 1 59.65 5.68 -14.28
CA MET A 1 58.93 4.97 -15.35
C MET A 1 57.85 4.15 -14.67
N SER A 2 56.66 4.74 -14.60
CA SER A 2 55.51 4.20 -13.88
C SER A 2 54.36 4.18 -14.87
N SER A 3 53.92 2.99 -15.25
CA SER A 3 52.81 2.79 -16.17
C SER A 3 51.48 3.05 -15.45
N PRO A 4 50.50 3.73 -16.08
CA PRO A 4 49.22 4.02 -15.46
C PRO A 4 48.26 2.81 -15.54
N PRO A 5 47.34 2.64 -14.59
CA PRO A 5 46.32 1.60 -14.68
C PRO A 5 45.18 2.02 -15.63
N SER A 6 44.76 1.05 -16.44
CA SER A 6 43.70 1.14 -17.43
C SER A 6 42.38 1.63 -16.84
N ARG A 7 41.74 2.58 -17.53
CA ARG A 7 40.35 2.97 -17.33
C ARG A 7 39.49 2.16 -18.29
N ASP A 8 38.90 1.07 -17.79
CA ASP A 8 37.75 0.44 -18.43
C ASP A 8 36.68 0.22 -17.37
N THR A 9 35.85 1.26 -17.19
CA THR A 9 34.57 1.15 -16.48
C THR A 9 33.51 1.03 -17.57
N PRO A 10 32.74 -0.07 -17.66
CA PRO A 10 31.69 -0.14 -18.66
C PRO A 10 30.62 0.90 -18.31
N SER A 11 30.36 1.79 -19.26
CA SER A 11 29.32 2.81 -19.19
C SER A 11 27.97 2.14 -18.99
N VAL A 12 27.37 2.32 -17.81
CA VAL A 12 25.97 1.98 -17.57
C VAL A 12 25.14 2.93 -18.41
N PHE A 13 24.57 2.41 -19.50
CA PHE A 13 23.59 3.11 -20.30
C PHE A 13 22.41 3.47 -19.38
N SER A 14 22.21 4.77 -19.18
CA SER A 14 21.01 5.31 -18.55
C SER A 14 19.85 5.16 -19.52
N SER A 15 19.16 4.02 -19.46
CA SER A 15 17.85 3.85 -20.10
C SER A 15 16.83 4.75 -19.39
N PRO A 16 15.92 5.42 -20.11
CA PRO A 16 14.87 6.22 -19.51
C PRO A 16 13.94 5.31 -18.70
N GLU A 17 13.89 5.56 -17.39
CA GLU A 17 13.11 4.82 -16.41
C GLU A 17 11.63 4.75 -16.82
N THR A 18 11.18 3.55 -17.19
CA THR A 18 9.77 3.26 -17.44
C THR A 18 9.07 3.10 -16.09
N ASP A 19 8.08 3.96 -15.86
CA ASP A 19 7.24 4.01 -14.67
C ASP A 19 6.47 2.69 -14.48
N THR A 20 6.83 1.92 -13.44
CA THR A 20 6.14 0.67 -13.07
C THR A 20 4.99 0.91 -12.08
N ARG A 21 4.58 2.15 -11.84
CA ARG A 21 3.35 2.45 -11.10
C ARG A 21 2.14 2.41 -12.02
N LEU A 22 1.80 1.22 -12.49
CA LEU A 22 0.78 1.02 -13.53
C LEU A 22 1.07 1.90 -14.73
N SER A 23 1.76 1.33 -15.73
CA SER A 23 1.88 1.92 -17.05
C SER A 23 0.57 2.62 -17.45
N PRO A 24 0.61 3.89 -17.90
CA PRO A 24 -0.58 4.58 -18.39
C PRO A 24 -1.25 3.88 -19.60
N ASP A 25 -0.54 2.94 -20.24
CA ASP A 25 -0.87 2.45 -21.59
C ASP A 25 -1.37 1.00 -21.69
N ALA A 26 -1.80 0.36 -20.58
CA ALA A 26 -2.36 -1.00 -20.63
C ALA A 26 -3.90 -1.07 -20.47
N SER A 27 -4.64 0.04 -20.53
CA SER A 27 -6.08 0.06 -20.23
C SER A 27 -6.92 0.90 -21.19
N GLY A 28 -6.82 0.65 -22.50
CA GLY A 28 -7.71 1.29 -23.48
C GLY A 28 -9.21 0.98 -23.27
N GLN A 29 -9.56 -0.04 -22.47
CA GLN A 29 -10.95 -0.45 -22.21
C GLN A 29 -11.33 -0.66 -20.74
N GLN A 30 -10.36 -0.84 -19.82
CA GLN A 30 -10.66 -1.08 -18.40
C GLN A 30 -10.94 0.23 -17.65
N GLY A 31 -11.97 0.22 -16.82
CA GLY A 31 -12.43 1.32 -15.99
C GLY A 31 -13.44 2.25 -16.66
N LEU A 32 -13.85 2.00 -17.92
CA LEU A 32 -14.75 2.89 -18.65
C LEU A 32 -16.17 2.90 -18.06
N VAL A 33 -16.68 1.74 -17.67
CA VAL A 33 -18.03 1.63 -17.10
C VAL A 33 -18.06 2.28 -15.73
N LEU A 34 -17.06 1.99 -14.91
CA LEU A 34 -16.90 2.59 -13.59
C LEU A 34 -16.75 4.12 -13.68
N LYS A 35 -15.87 4.60 -14.57
CA LYS A 35 -15.66 6.05 -14.77
C LYS A 35 -16.95 6.74 -15.21
N ALA A 36 -17.66 6.18 -16.20
CA ALA A 36 -18.91 6.75 -16.68
C ALA A 36 -19.96 6.83 -15.56
N TYR A 37 -20.09 5.77 -14.76
CA TYR A 37 -20.98 5.74 -13.60
C TYR A 37 -20.60 6.84 -12.58
N LEU A 38 -19.33 6.96 -12.22
CA LEU A 38 -18.88 7.97 -11.24
C LEU A 38 -19.10 9.41 -11.74
N LEU A 39 -18.84 9.69 -13.02
CA LEU A 39 -19.09 11.00 -13.62
C LEU A 39 -20.57 11.38 -13.59
N GLN A 40 -21.47 10.41 -13.76
CA GLN A 40 -22.91 10.65 -13.73
C GLN A 40 -23.46 10.79 -12.30
N ASN A 41 -22.88 10.09 -11.32
CA ASN A 41 -23.48 9.93 -9.99
C ASN A 41 -22.72 10.64 -8.84
N CYS A 42 -21.54 11.21 -9.10
CA CYS A 42 -20.75 11.89 -8.07
C CYS A 42 -20.15 13.22 -8.59
N PRO A 43 -20.76 14.37 -8.25
CA PRO A 43 -20.25 15.69 -8.62
C PRO A 43 -18.82 15.95 -8.11
N GLU A 44 -18.47 15.45 -6.92
CA GLU A 44 -17.12 15.59 -6.35
C GLU A 44 -16.08 14.85 -7.19
N TYR A 45 -16.41 13.67 -7.72
CA TYR A 45 -15.55 12.95 -8.64
C TYR A 45 -15.46 13.65 -10.00
N GLN A 46 -16.58 14.12 -10.56
CA GLN A 46 -16.60 14.87 -11.81
C GLN A 46 -15.67 16.08 -11.76
N ARG A 47 -15.75 16.86 -10.67
CA ARG A 47 -14.85 17.98 -10.41
C ARG A 47 -13.39 17.54 -10.33
N LEU A 48 -13.11 16.46 -9.60
CA LEU A 48 -11.75 15.93 -9.48
C LEU A 48 -11.18 15.45 -10.82
N ASP A 49 -11.97 14.76 -11.65
CA ASP A 49 -11.56 14.27 -12.97
C ASP A 49 -11.15 15.45 -13.87
N ALA A 50 -11.96 16.51 -13.91
CA ALA A 50 -11.64 17.73 -14.65
C ALA A 50 -10.33 18.40 -14.15
N LEU A 51 -10.12 18.45 -12.84
CA LEU A 51 -8.89 19.02 -12.25
C LEU A 51 -7.66 18.16 -12.55
N ARG A 52 -7.79 16.84 -12.54
CA ARG A 52 -6.71 15.91 -12.90
C ARG A 52 -6.33 16.08 -14.37
N GLN A 53 -7.32 16.20 -15.27
CA GLN A 53 -7.08 16.45 -16.68
C GLN A 53 -6.30 17.75 -16.91
N LYS A 54 -6.75 18.86 -16.30
CA LYS A 54 -6.03 20.15 -16.35
C LYS A 54 -4.61 20.05 -15.77
N GLY A 55 -4.43 19.27 -14.70
CA GLY A 55 -3.12 19.05 -14.09
C GLY A 55 -2.17 18.26 -14.99
N TRP A 56 -2.67 17.27 -15.74
CA TRP A 56 -1.87 16.44 -16.65
C TRP A 56 -1.37 17.22 -17.86
N GLU A 57 -2.13 18.21 -18.29
CA GLU A 57 -1.75 19.11 -19.38
C GLU A 57 -0.71 20.16 -18.95
N ASN A 58 -0.39 20.25 -17.65
CA ASN A 58 0.48 21.27 -17.09
C ASN A 58 1.84 20.69 -16.65
N LYS A 59 2.88 20.97 -17.45
CA LYS A 59 4.28 20.56 -17.18
C LYS A 59 4.83 21.01 -15.83
N ALA A 60 4.31 22.09 -15.24
CA ALA A 60 4.72 22.52 -13.90
C ALA A 60 4.27 21.53 -12.80
N GLY A 61 3.18 20.79 -13.04
CA GLY A 61 2.74 19.68 -12.20
C GLY A 61 3.76 18.54 -12.18
N ASP A 62 4.31 18.18 -13.35
CA ASP A 62 5.32 17.13 -13.48
C ASP A 62 6.58 17.46 -12.67
N VAL A 63 7.11 18.67 -12.87
CA VAL A 63 8.27 19.18 -12.14
C VAL A 63 8.01 19.19 -10.63
N PHE A 64 6.83 19.65 -10.20
CA PHE A 64 6.46 19.67 -8.79
C PHE A 64 6.49 18.27 -8.17
N PHE A 65 5.89 17.28 -8.83
CA PHE A 65 5.84 15.92 -8.32
C PHE A 65 7.19 15.18 -8.45
N GLU A 66 8.01 15.52 -9.43
CA GLU A 66 9.37 15.01 -9.59
C GLU A 66 10.28 15.46 -8.45
N GLN A 67 10.26 16.75 -8.10
CA GLN A 67 11.02 17.26 -6.96
C GLN A 67 10.61 16.60 -5.64
N GLN A 68 9.31 16.35 -5.44
CA GLN A 68 8.85 15.58 -4.28
C GLN A 68 9.38 14.14 -4.27
N ARG A 69 9.44 13.48 -5.44
CA ARG A 69 10.00 12.12 -5.55
C ARG A 69 11.47 12.10 -5.16
N ARG A 70 12.28 12.99 -5.75
CA ARG A 70 13.73 13.08 -5.47
C ARG A 70 14.04 13.26 -3.99
N ARG A 71 13.28 14.12 -3.29
CA ARG A 71 13.43 14.31 -1.83
C ARG A 71 13.05 13.08 -1.02
N ALA A 72 12.06 12.32 -1.46
CA ALA A 72 11.62 11.10 -0.79
C ALA A 72 12.58 9.92 -1.00
N ASP A 73 13.29 9.87 -2.14
CA ASP A 73 14.21 8.77 -2.47
C ASP A 73 15.53 8.85 -1.71
N HIS A 74 16.00 10.06 -1.41
CA HIS A 74 17.25 10.27 -0.65
C HIS A 74 16.99 11.18 0.55
N PRO A 75 16.20 10.72 1.54
CA PRO A 75 15.84 11.55 2.66
C PRO A 75 17.05 11.73 3.58
N ASP A 76 17.40 12.98 3.87
CA ASP A 76 18.29 13.30 4.96
C ASP A 76 17.60 13.11 6.33
N ARG A 77 18.35 13.24 7.42
CA ARG A 77 17.81 13.08 8.78
C ARG A 77 16.62 14.01 9.08
N ASN A 78 16.65 15.23 8.53
CA ASN A 78 15.56 16.19 8.69
C ASN A 78 14.29 15.75 7.94
N THR A 79 14.46 15.18 6.75
CA THR A 79 13.38 14.65 5.91
C THR A 79 12.77 13.40 6.55
N VAL A 80 13.57 12.48 7.10
CA VAL A 80 13.07 11.33 7.87
C VAL A 80 12.25 11.80 9.08
N MET A 81 12.76 12.78 9.84
CA MET A 81 12.04 13.36 10.97
C MET A 81 10.74 14.05 10.55
N TYR A 82 10.74 14.72 9.39
CA TYR A 82 9.53 15.30 8.80
C TYR A 82 8.50 14.22 8.46
N PHE A 83 8.89 13.13 7.77
CA PHE A 83 7.99 12.03 7.43
C PHE A 83 7.41 11.35 8.67
N TYR A 84 8.24 11.12 9.68
CA TYR A 84 7.79 10.57 10.96
C TYR A 84 6.75 11.45 11.66
N LYS A 85 6.96 12.77 11.72
CA LYS A 85 5.95 13.71 12.24
C LYS A 85 4.69 13.75 11.38
N MET A 86 4.83 13.73 10.06
CA MET A 86 3.72 13.69 9.11
C MET A 86 2.85 12.45 9.33
N MET A 87 3.45 11.26 9.43
CA MET A 87 2.72 10.01 9.72
C MET A 87 1.97 10.09 11.05
N LYS A 88 2.57 10.64 12.11
CA LYS A 88 1.88 10.85 13.40
C LYS A 88 0.69 11.80 13.26
N GLY A 89 0.83 12.85 12.44
CA GLY A 89 -0.27 13.76 12.08
C GLY A 89 -1.41 13.04 11.36
N ILE A 90 -1.08 12.22 10.35
CA ILE A 90 -2.07 11.40 9.61
C ILE A 90 -2.75 10.42 10.57
N ALA A 91 -1.99 9.74 11.43
CA ALA A 91 -2.51 8.79 12.42
C ALA A 91 -3.51 9.45 13.38
N SER A 92 -3.19 10.65 13.87
CA SER A 92 -4.09 11.43 14.73
C SER A 92 -5.36 11.83 14.00
N GLU A 93 -5.25 12.36 12.77
CA GLU A 93 -6.39 12.78 11.96
C GLU A 93 -7.30 11.57 11.63
N MET A 94 -6.70 10.44 11.27
CA MET A 94 -7.39 9.18 11.00
C MET A 94 -8.14 8.70 12.24
N ASN A 95 -7.45 8.63 13.39
CA ASN A 95 -8.07 8.17 14.63
C ASN A 95 -9.25 9.06 15.05
N GLN A 96 -9.13 10.37 14.87
CA GLN A 96 -10.22 11.31 15.16
C GLN A 96 -11.43 11.07 14.24
N ALA A 97 -11.19 10.81 12.95
CA ALA A 97 -12.25 10.63 11.96
C ALA A 97 -12.92 9.25 12.03
N THR A 98 -12.16 8.19 12.36
CA THR A 98 -12.63 6.80 12.20
C THR A 98 -12.60 5.99 13.48
N GLY A 99 -11.79 6.39 14.47
CA GLY A 99 -11.48 5.57 15.64
C GLY A 99 -10.48 4.44 15.36
N ALA A 100 -9.85 4.39 14.17
CA ALA A 100 -9.05 3.27 13.69
C ALA A 100 -7.96 2.79 14.65
N LEU A 101 -7.40 3.69 15.48
CA LEU A 101 -6.29 3.33 16.36
C LEU A 101 -6.78 2.79 17.71
N ARG A 102 -8.07 2.87 18.03
CA ARG A 102 -8.59 2.40 19.32
C ARG A 102 -8.86 0.90 19.25
N VAL A 103 -8.14 0.15 20.07
CA VAL A 103 -8.30 -1.30 20.16
C VAL A 103 -9.15 -1.64 21.38
N HIS A 104 -10.19 -2.44 21.17
CA HIS A 104 -11.02 -2.99 22.24
C HIS A 104 -10.60 -4.45 22.49
N VAL A 105 -10.10 -4.73 23.70
CA VAL A 105 -9.74 -6.09 24.12
C VAL A 105 -10.46 -6.44 25.41
N SER A 106 -11.08 -7.63 25.45
CA SER A 106 -11.64 -8.19 26.68
C SER A 106 -10.53 -8.54 27.66
N ARG A 107 -10.61 -8.02 28.89
CA ARG A 107 -9.64 -8.35 29.95
C ARG A 107 -9.73 -9.85 30.28
N PRO A 108 -8.59 -10.54 30.50
CA PRO A 108 -7.23 -10.02 30.74
C PRO A 108 -6.33 -9.81 29.50
N GLY A 109 -6.87 -9.71 28.28
CA GLY A 109 -6.08 -9.56 27.05
C GLY A 109 -5.35 -8.20 26.92
N LYS A 110 -4.26 -8.21 26.15
CA LYS A 110 -3.51 -7.00 25.76
C LYS A 110 -3.74 -6.66 24.28
N PRO A 111 -3.82 -5.37 23.90
CA PRO A 111 -3.79 -4.96 22.51
C PRO A 111 -2.52 -5.45 21.81
N ARG A 112 -2.67 -5.97 20.59
CA ARG A 112 -1.55 -6.44 19.76
C ARG A 112 -1.64 -5.80 18.39
N MET A 113 -0.54 -5.27 17.90
CA MET A 113 -0.47 -4.50 16.66
C MET A 113 0.56 -5.08 15.69
N LEU A 114 0.28 -5.01 14.40
CA LEU A 114 1.20 -5.41 13.34
C LEU A 114 1.37 -4.26 12.33
N ASP A 115 2.60 -3.99 11.91
CA ASP A 115 2.90 -3.02 10.85
C ASP A 115 3.95 -3.59 9.90
N PHE A 116 3.55 -3.89 8.65
CA PHE A 116 4.42 -4.53 7.66
C PHE A 116 5.49 -3.60 7.09
N CYS A 117 5.31 -2.28 7.20
CA CYS A 117 6.18 -1.28 6.60
C CYS A 117 6.33 -0.11 7.58
N THR A 118 6.86 -0.44 8.76
CA THR A 118 6.88 0.45 9.93
C THR A 118 7.63 1.73 9.68
N ALA A 119 8.76 1.72 8.97
CA ALA A 119 9.64 2.89 8.89
C ALA A 119 8.94 4.12 8.28
N PRO A 120 9.10 5.30 8.88
CA PRO A 120 9.91 5.62 10.08
C PRO A 120 9.29 5.30 11.45
N GLY A 121 8.02 4.90 11.53
CA GLY A 121 7.37 4.38 12.75
C GLY A 121 6.20 5.21 13.28
N GLY A 122 5.75 6.22 12.53
CA GLY A 122 4.78 7.20 13.03
C GLY A 122 3.38 6.62 13.28
N PHE A 123 2.92 5.66 12.46
CA PHE A 123 1.62 5.00 12.65
C PHE A 123 1.64 4.08 13.87
N LEU A 124 2.59 3.13 13.90
CA LEU A 124 2.71 2.16 14.98
C LEU A 124 2.88 2.83 16.36
N GLU A 125 3.74 3.84 16.48
CA GLU A 125 3.89 4.58 17.75
C GLU A 125 2.60 5.29 18.17
N SER A 126 1.91 5.93 17.22
CA SER A 126 0.64 6.63 17.52
C SER A 126 -0.44 5.65 18.00
N ALA A 127 -0.48 4.46 17.39
CA ALA A 127 -1.36 3.39 17.81
C ALA A 127 -1.01 2.88 19.21
N MET A 128 0.27 2.59 19.49
CA MET A 128 0.71 2.14 20.82
C MET A 128 0.41 3.18 21.91
N ARG A 129 0.61 4.48 21.62
CA ARG A 129 0.25 5.56 22.55
C ARG A 129 -1.25 5.62 22.83
N THR A 130 -2.08 5.28 21.85
CA THR A 130 -3.55 5.23 22.00
C THR A 130 -4.00 4.03 22.85
N ASN A 131 -3.18 2.98 22.97
CA ASN A 131 -3.54 1.73 23.63
C ASN A 131 -2.49 1.36 24.69
N PRO A 132 -2.65 1.83 25.94
CA PRO A 132 -1.71 1.50 27.02
C PRO A 132 -1.52 -0.01 27.19
N GLY A 133 -0.26 -0.44 27.31
CA GLY A 133 0.10 -1.85 27.46
C GLY A 133 0.05 -2.67 26.18
N ALA A 134 -0.10 -2.03 25.01
CA ALA A 134 -0.04 -2.70 23.72
C ALA A 134 1.34 -3.33 23.46
N GLU A 135 1.31 -4.47 22.78
CA GLU A 135 2.48 -5.12 22.18
C GLU A 135 2.42 -4.93 20.67
N ALA A 136 3.59 -4.77 20.04
CA ALA A 136 3.68 -4.49 18.62
C ALA A 136 4.71 -5.39 17.93
N THR A 137 4.38 -5.81 16.71
CA THR A 137 5.29 -6.43 15.77
C THR A 137 5.43 -5.52 14.56
N GLY A 138 6.67 -5.23 14.15
CA GLY A 138 6.96 -4.34 13.03
C GLY A 138 7.98 -4.94 12.07
N PHE A 139 7.74 -4.74 10.79
CA PHE A 139 8.67 -5.07 9.71
C PHE A 139 8.97 -3.81 8.89
N SER A 140 10.16 -3.74 8.30
CA SER A 140 10.49 -2.73 7.31
C SER A 140 11.57 -3.22 6.36
N LEU A 141 11.56 -2.76 5.12
CA LEU A 141 12.67 -3.00 4.20
C LEU A 141 13.97 -2.42 4.82
N PRO A 142 15.10 -3.16 4.82
CA PRO A 142 16.35 -2.66 5.36
C PRO A 142 16.89 -1.48 4.53
N PRO A 143 17.56 -0.48 5.17
CA PRO A 143 18.22 0.60 4.45
C PRO A 143 19.23 0.12 3.40
N THR A 144 19.91 -1.00 3.64
CA THR A 144 20.86 -1.61 2.70
C THR A 144 20.22 -2.13 1.42
N GLN A 145 18.90 -2.37 1.42
CA GLN A 145 18.12 -2.71 0.23
C GLN A 145 17.31 -1.51 -0.30
N GLY A 146 17.63 -0.29 0.14
CA GLY A 146 16.94 0.94 -0.27
C GLY A 146 15.72 1.30 0.58
N GLY A 147 15.54 0.65 1.74
CA GLY A 147 14.55 1.01 2.75
C GLY A 147 14.86 2.28 3.52
N HIS A 148 14.01 2.60 4.50
CA HIS A 148 14.20 3.73 5.41
C HIS A 148 14.50 3.25 6.84
N GLU A 149 15.19 4.07 7.62
CA GLU A 149 15.44 3.80 9.03
C GLU A 149 14.16 3.94 9.86
N VAL A 150 13.98 3.03 10.81
CA VAL A 150 13.00 3.18 11.88
C VAL A 150 13.55 4.11 12.96
N ILE A 151 12.81 5.18 13.25
CA ILE A 151 13.21 6.17 14.26
C ILE A 151 12.22 6.28 15.42
N MET A 152 11.12 5.51 15.40
CA MET A 152 10.28 5.36 16.59
C MET A 152 11.05 4.63 17.71
N PRO A 153 10.77 4.93 18.99
CA PRO A 153 11.38 4.21 20.10
C PRO A 153 11.02 2.72 20.10
N LEU A 154 12.02 1.84 20.10
CA LEU A 154 11.86 0.39 20.22
C LEU A 154 11.99 -0.03 21.69
N SER A 155 10.85 -0.07 22.39
CA SER A 155 10.78 -0.59 23.77
C SER A 155 10.71 -2.11 23.79
N SER A 156 10.77 -2.73 24.99
CA SER A 156 10.58 -4.17 25.16
C SER A 156 9.20 -4.68 24.71
N ALA A 157 8.22 -3.78 24.50
CA ALA A 157 6.90 -4.12 23.97
C ALA A 157 6.86 -4.17 22.43
N VAL A 158 7.98 -3.90 21.74
CA VAL A 158 8.07 -3.85 20.28
C VAL A 158 9.04 -4.92 19.80
N THR A 159 8.53 -5.89 19.05
CA THR A 159 9.36 -6.81 18.24
C THR A 159 9.50 -6.24 16.85
N PHE A 160 10.70 -5.77 16.49
CA PHE A 160 10.96 -5.18 15.18
C PHE A 160 12.02 -5.97 14.41
N ARG A 161 11.82 -6.14 13.09
CA ARG A 161 12.79 -6.78 12.19
C ARG A 161 12.88 -6.04 10.86
N TYR A 162 14.09 -5.84 10.36
CA TYR A 162 14.25 -5.47 8.96
C TYR A 162 14.11 -6.72 8.08
N ALA A 163 13.19 -6.67 7.12
CA ALA A 163 12.90 -7.74 6.18
C ALA A 163 12.18 -7.21 4.94
N ASP A 164 12.46 -7.81 3.77
CA ASP A 164 11.59 -7.69 2.60
C ASP A 164 10.41 -8.66 2.78
N VAL A 165 9.26 -8.13 3.21
CA VAL A 165 8.08 -8.96 3.49
C VAL A 165 7.59 -9.72 2.25
N THR A 166 7.90 -9.27 1.03
CA THR A 166 7.50 -9.98 -0.20
C THR A 166 8.26 -11.29 -0.41
N MET A 167 9.24 -11.58 0.46
CA MET A 167 10.03 -12.80 0.50
C MET A 167 9.57 -13.80 1.58
N PHE A 168 8.48 -13.51 2.32
CA PHE A 168 7.90 -14.39 3.34
C PHE A 168 7.14 -15.57 2.74
N ALA A 169 7.84 -16.44 2.01
CA ALA A 169 7.26 -17.56 1.29
C ALA A 169 6.54 -18.55 2.23
N GLY A 170 7.08 -18.79 3.42
CA GLY A 170 6.46 -19.62 4.46
C GLY A 170 5.08 -19.11 4.88
N ASP A 171 4.97 -17.82 5.22
CA ASP A 171 3.69 -17.18 5.55
C ASP A 171 2.72 -17.21 4.35
N MET A 172 3.24 -17.13 3.12
CA MET A 172 2.46 -17.25 1.89
C MET A 172 2.10 -18.71 1.52
N GLY A 173 2.45 -19.68 2.36
CA GLY A 173 2.11 -21.10 2.17
C GLY A 173 2.91 -21.79 1.07
N TYR A 174 4.11 -21.30 0.76
CA TYR A 174 4.96 -21.80 -0.32
C TYR A 174 6.38 -22.08 0.18
N THR A 175 6.72 -23.35 0.34
CA THR A 175 8.02 -23.77 0.88
C THR A 175 8.93 -24.47 -0.13
N ASP A 176 8.44 -24.74 -1.34
CA ASP A 176 9.17 -25.44 -2.40
C ASP A 176 9.59 -24.47 -3.51
N ILE A 177 10.70 -23.76 -3.27
CA ILE A 177 11.23 -22.74 -4.18
C ILE A 177 12.05 -23.43 -5.28
N PRO A 178 11.81 -23.13 -6.57
CA PRO A 178 12.65 -23.64 -7.66
C PRO A 178 14.12 -23.26 -7.47
N LYS A 179 15.03 -24.23 -7.57
CA LYS A 179 16.46 -24.04 -7.29
C LYS A 179 17.16 -23.08 -8.26
N ASP A 180 16.62 -22.96 -9.47
CA ASP A 180 17.07 -22.06 -10.53
C ASP A 180 16.47 -20.65 -10.42
N HIS A 181 15.60 -20.41 -9.43
CA HIS A 181 15.03 -19.10 -9.21
C HIS A 181 16.12 -18.10 -8.74
N PRO A 182 16.23 -16.89 -9.34
CA PRO A 182 17.31 -15.94 -9.02
C PRO A 182 17.43 -15.55 -7.55
N ASP A 183 16.29 -15.52 -6.83
CA ASP A 183 16.22 -15.21 -5.40
C ASP A 183 15.98 -16.45 -4.51
N ALA A 184 16.29 -17.67 -4.98
CA ALA A 184 15.93 -18.91 -4.26
C ALA A 184 16.36 -18.91 -2.78
N GLU A 185 17.59 -18.45 -2.50
CA GLU A 185 18.16 -18.39 -1.15
C GLU A 185 17.63 -17.22 -0.31
N SER A 186 16.99 -16.23 -0.94
CA SER A 186 16.48 -15.03 -0.26
C SER A 186 15.09 -15.24 0.35
N PHE A 187 14.37 -16.30 -0.02
CA PHE A 187 13.04 -16.57 0.52
C PHE A 187 13.09 -17.10 1.95
N VAL A 188 12.21 -16.55 2.79
CA VAL A 188 12.01 -17.00 4.17
C VAL A 188 10.95 -18.10 4.16
N LEU A 189 11.40 -19.35 4.35
CA LEU A 189 10.53 -20.54 4.28
C LEU A 189 9.81 -20.83 5.59
N ALA A 190 10.38 -20.41 6.73
CA ALA A 190 9.70 -20.50 8.01
C ALA A 190 8.72 -19.33 8.17
N PRO A 191 7.53 -19.54 8.76
CA PRO A 191 6.62 -18.45 9.07
C PRO A 191 7.31 -17.38 9.93
N SER A 192 7.23 -16.13 9.47
CA SER A 192 7.77 -14.96 10.16
C SER A 192 6.85 -14.49 11.29
N ILE A 193 5.58 -14.85 11.20
CA ILE A 193 4.57 -14.65 12.24
C ILE A 193 4.06 -16.02 12.68
N ASP A 194 3.98 -16.23 14.00
CA ASP A 194 3.46 -17.49 14.55
C ASP A 194 2.00 -17.70 14.14
N CYS A 195 1.64 -18.92 13.72
CA CYS A 195 0.33 -19.24 13.17
C CYS A 195 -0.83 -19.04 14.16
N GLU A 196 -0.57 -19.02 15.47
CA GLU A 196 -1.55 -18.73 16.52
C GLU A 196 -1.56 -17.24 16.92
N GLN A 197 -0.57 -16.47 16.48
CA GLN A 197 -0.50 -15.05 16.78
C GLN A 197 -1.61 -14.30 16.03
N ARG A 198 -2.38 -13.51 16.79
CA ARG A 198 -3.44 -12.65 16.26
C ARG A 198 -3.26 -11.21 16.71
N PHE A 199 -3.52 -10.27 15.80
CA PHE A 199 -3.40 -8.84 16.03
C PHE A 199 -4.77 -8.17 15.96
N HIS A 200 -4.95 -7.13 16.76
CA HIS A 200 -6.21 -6.39 16.84
C HIS A 200 -6.22 -5.17 15.92
N LEU A 201 -5.03 -4.67 15.56
CA LEU A 201 -4.83 -3.59 14.61
C LEU A 201 -3.64 -3.91 13.70
N ILE A 202 -3.85 -3.84 12.40
CA ILE A 202 -2.84 -4.13 11.39
C ILE A 202 -2.73 -2.97 10.41
N PHE A 203 -1.51 -2.54 10.13
CA PHE A 203 -1.19 -1.55 9.12
C PHE A 203 -0.61 -2.22 7.86
N CYS A 204 -1.25 -1.94 6.74
CA CYS A 204 -0.84 -2.31 5.39
C CYS A 204 -0.59 -1.01 4.59
N ASP A 205 0.39 -0.22 5.02
CA ASP A 205 0.76 1.08 4.41
C ASP A 205 1.98 0.98 3.49
N GLY A 206 2.48 -0.24 3.26
CA GLY A 206 3.67 -0.48 2.45
C GLY A 206 3.51 -0.04 1.00
N GLN A 207 4.55 0.61 0.49
CA GLN A 207 4.69 0.97 -0.93
C GLN A 207 6.08 0.59 -1.40
N VAL A 208 6.17 0.16 -2.66
CA VAL A 208 7.46 -0.13 -3.27
C VAL A 208 8.25 1.17 -3.44
N LEU A 209 9.41 1.24 -2.80
CA LEU A 209 10.33 2.35 -2.94
C LEU A 209 11.03 2.29 -4.30
N ARG A 210 11.34 3.47 -4.86
CA ARG A 210 12.11 3.56 -6.13
C ARG A 210 13.56 3.12 -5.93
N THR A 211 14.07 3.30 -4.70
CA THR A 211 15.40 2.89 -4.26
C THR A 211 15.50 1.40 -3.94
N HIS A 212 14.39 0.65 -3.91
CA HIS A 212 14.42 -0.75 -3.51
C HIS A 212 15.22 -1.59 -4.52
N VAL A 213 16.37 -2.10 -4.07
CA VAL A 213 17.28 -2.96 -4.83
C VAL A 213 16.67 -4.35 -4.93
N ARG A 214 16.33 -4.78 -6.14
CA ARG A 214 15.63 -6.04 -6.41
C ARG A 214 15.99 -6.63 -7.77
N ALA A 215 15.78 -7.94 -7.92
CA ALA A 215 15.94 -8.63 -9.19
C ALA A 215 14.94 -8.13 -10.26
N ALA A 216 15.37 -8.15 -11.53
CA ALA A 216 14.62 -7.58 -12.65
C ALA A 216 13.25 -8.27 -12.89
N TYR A 217 13.17 -9.59 -12.72
CA TYR A 217 11.93 -10.36 -12.99
C TYR A 217 10.74 -9.86 -12.16
N ARG A 218 10.99 -9.39 -10.94
CA ARG A 218 9.93 -8.93 -10.03
C ARG A 218 9.63 -7.45 -10.14
N GLN A 219 10.46 -6.66 -10.82
CA GLN A 219 10.30 -5.21 -10.86
C GLN A 219 8.92 -4.71 -11.33
N PRO A 220 8.30 -5.27 -12.40
CA PRO A 220 6.98 -4.83 -12.85
C PRO A 220 5.84 -5.24 -11.90
N TRP A 221 6.06 -6.28 -11.10
CA TRP A 221 5.02 -6.95 -10.30
C TRP A 221 5.11 -6.61 -8.81
N GLU A 222 6.22 -6.01 -8.36
CA GLU A 222 6.55 -5.88 -6.95
C GLU A 222 5.48 -5.14 -6.14
N ALA A 223 4.84 -4.13 -6.73
CA ALA A 223 3.77 -3.39 -6.05
C ALA A 223 2.55 -4.29 -5.76
N ARG A 224 2.21 -5.18 -6.71
CA ARG A 224 1.13 -6.17 -6.54
C ARG A 224 1.56 -7.28 -5.59
N ARG A 225 2.81 -7.76 -5.66
CA ARG A 225 3.37 -8.72 -4.70
C ARG A 225 3.32 -8.19 -3.25
N LEU A 226 3.75 -6.94 -3.04
CA LEU A 226 3.72 -6.29 -1.73
C LEU A 226 2.29 -6.10 -1.21
N THR A 227 1.36 -5.70 -2.08
CA THR A 227 -0.06 -5.59 -1.72
C THR A 227 -0.64 -6.95 -1.33
N ALA A 228 -0.43 -7.97 -2.16
CA ALA A 228 -0.91 -9.34 -1.90
C ALA A 228 -0.35 -9.91 -0.59
N THR A 229 0.94 -9.70 -0.32
CA THR A 229 1.61 -10.13 0.92
C THR A 229 0.97 -9.48 2.15
N GLN A 230 0.86 -8.14 2.16
CA GLN A 230 0.30 -7.41 3.30
C GLN A 230 -1.17 -7.78 3.56
N LEU A 231 -1.96 -7.99 2.51
CA LEU A 231 -3.38 -8.35 2.63
C LEU A 231 -3.56 -9.80 3.09
N ALA A 232 -2.83 -10.75 2.50
CA ALA A 232 -2.92 -12.16 2.85
C ALA A 232 -2.52 -12.40 4.30
N ILE A 233 -1.30 -12.00 4.68
CA ILE A 233 -0.79 -12.19 6.04
C ILE A 233 -1.60 -11.33 7.02
N GLY A 234 -1.97 -10.11 6.64
CA GLY A 234 -2.80 -9.24 7.46
C GLY A 234 -4.13 -9.90 7.84
N LEU A 235 -4.88 -10.43 6.87
CA LEU A 235 -6.16 -11.09 7.15
C LEU A 235 -6.03 -12.43 7.86
N GLU A 236 -4.96 -13.18 7.59
CA GLU A 236 -4.70 -14.44 8.27
C GLU A 236 -4.44 -14.25 9.77
N HIS A 237 -3.82 -13.13 10.13
CA HIS A 237 -3.47 -12.82 11.52
C HIS A 237 -4.36 -11.76 12.18
N VAL A 238 -5.42 -11.26 11.52
CA VAL A 238 -6.35 -10.33 12.19
C VAL A 238 -7.28 -11.08 13.14
N SER A 239 -7.42 -10.53 14.35
CA SER A 239 -8.34 -11.05 15.36
C SER A 239 -9.79 -10.86 14.90
N LEU A 240 -10.69 -11.71 15.36
CA LEU A 240 -12.13 -11.49 15.17
C LEU A 240 -12.53 -10.12 15.73
N GLY A 241 -13.23 -9.33 14.94
CA GLY A 241 -13.59 -7.95 15.29
C GLY A 241 -12.45 -6.94 15.16
N GLY A 242 -11.27 -7.37 14.70
CA GLY A 242 -10.08 -6.53 14.57
C GLY A 242 -10.18 -5.49 13.45
N THR A 243 -9.13 -4.66 13.36
CA THR A 243 -9.03 -3.56 12.40
C THR A 243 -7.84 -3.72 11.48
N MET A 244 -8.04 -3.46 10.18
CA MET A 244 -6.99 -3.27 9.20
C MET A 244 -7.04 -1.85 8.62
N VAL A 245 -5.88 -1.19 8.56
CA VAL A 245 -5.68 0.10 7.91
C VAL A 245 -4.82 -0.13 6.67
N VAL A 246 -5.38 0.09 5.49
CA VAL A 246 -4.74 -0.23 4.21
C VAL A 246 -4.57 1.03 3.38
N LEU A 247 -3.36 1.30 2.91
CA LEU A 247 -3.08 2.40 1.98
C LEU A 247 -3.48 2.00 0.56
N LEU A 248 -4.36 2.79 -0.04
CA LEU A 248 -4.86 2.62 -1.39
C LEU A 248 -4.64 3.88 -2.22
N HIS A 249 -4.75 3.74 -3.54
CA HIS A 249 -4.60 4.84 -4.49
C HIS A 249 -5.68 4.77 -5.55
N LYS A 250 -6.11 5.92 -6.06
CA LYS A 250 -7.08 6.02 -7.16
C LYS A 250 -8.36 5.21 -6.86
N LEU A 251 -9.24 5.76 -6.00
CA LEU A 251 -10.55 5.17 -5.68
C LEU A 251 -11.48 4.99 -6.90
N ASP A 252 -11.03 5.43 -8.08
CA ASP A 252 -11.65 5.25 -9.38
C ASP A 252 -11.02 4.15 -10.25
N ALA A 253 -10.03 3.42 -9.74
CA ALA A 253 -9.46 2.25 -10.40
C ALA A 253 -10.22 0.97 -10.01
N VAL A 254 -10.52 0.12 -11.00
CA VAL A 254 -11.30 -1.13 -10.83
C VAL A 254 -10.72 -2.03 -9.74
N ASP A 255 -9.40 -2.22 -9.70
CA ASP A 255 -8.71 -3.04 -8.69
C ASP A 255 -8.94 -2.50 -7.26
N THR A 256 -8.90 -1.17 -7.13
CA THR A 256 -9.07 -0.51 -5.84
C THR A 256 -10.52 -0.59 -5.38
N VAL A 257 -11.48 -0.38 -6.27
CA VAL A 257 -12.91 -0.54 -5.96
C VAL A 257 -13.24 -1.98 -5.62
N SER A 258 -12.70 -2.94 -6.38
CA SER A 258 -12.89 -4.38 -6.14
C SER A 258 -12.35 -4.79 -4.76
N LEU A 259 -11.22 -4.23 -4.35
CA LEU A 259 -10.65 -4.46 -3.01
C LEU A 259 -11.54 -3.89 -1.90
N VAL A 260 -12.00 -2.64 -2.05
CA VAL A 260 -12.92 -2.00 -1.08
C VAL A 260 -14.23 -2.79 -0.98
N TYR A 261 -14.78 -3.22 -2.11
CA TYR A 261 -15.97 -4.06 -2.17
C TYR A 261 -15.72 -5.40 -1.46
N THR A 262 -14.61 -6.08 -1.75
CA THR A 262 -14.23 -7.34 -1.10
C THR A 262 -14.24 -7.22 0.41
N PHE A 263 -13.58 -6.20 0.97
CA PHE A 263 -13.57 -5.96 2.42
C PHE A 263 -14.95 -5.62 2.97
N SER A 264 -15.79 -4.89 2.22
CA SER A 264 -17.14 -4.55 2.67
C SER A 264 -18.05 -5.76 2.92
N ARG A 265 -17.71 -6.92 2.34
CA ARG A 265 -18.49 -8.16 2.51
C ARG A 265 -18.22 -8.89 3.82
N PHE A 266 -17.15 -8.57 4.53
CA PHE A 266 -16.77 -9.23 5.79
C PHE A 266 -16.26 -8.25 6.86
N SER A 267 -16.43 -6.95 6.65
CA SER A 267 -16.02 -5.91 7.59
C SER A 267 -16.84 -4.64 7.42
N SER A 268 -16.81 -3.78 8.43
CA SER A 268 -17.30 -2.40 8.31
C SER A 268 -16.21 -1.51 7.71
N VAL A 269 -16.48 -0.93 6.54
CA VAL A 269 -15.48 -0.13 5.80
C VAL A 269 -15.76 1.37 5.92
N LYS A 270 -14.71 2.13 6.26
CA LYS A 270 -14.64 3.59 6.12
C LYS A 270 -13.45 3.96 5.26
N LEU A 271 -13.58 5.01 4.45
CA LEU A 271 -12.46 5.59 3.71
C LEU A 271 -12.01 6.89 4.36
N PHE A 272 -10.70 7.09 4.43
CA PHE A 272 -10.09 8.24 5.06
C PHE A 272 -9.02 8.85 4.15
N LYS A 273 -9.10 10.17 3.95
CA LYS A 273 -8.06 10.92 3.25
C LYS A 273 -7.53 12.04 4.16
N PRO A 274 -6.23 12.08 4.45
CA PRO A 274 -5.66 13.16 5.24
C PRO A 274 -5.80 14.51 4.52
N LYS A 275 -6.19 15.54 5.27
CA LYS A 275 -6.36 16.91 4.74
C LYS A 275 -5.05 17.67 4.70
N ASN A 276 -4.14 17.38 5.64
CA ASN A 276 -2.91 18.14 5.84
C ASN A 276 -1.68 17.51 5.18
N ALA A 277 -1.72 16.21 4.89
CA ALA A 277 -0.65 15.47 4.24
C ALA A 277 -1.20 14.75 3.01
N HIS A 278 -0.43 14.67 1.94
CA HIS A 278 -0.77 13.96 0.70
C HIS A 278 -2.16 14.28 0.08
N ALA A 279 -2.80 15.39 0.47
CA ALA A 279 -4.15 15.73 0.01
C ALA A 279 -4.25 15.85 -1.52
N LYS A 280 -3.18 16.32 -2.20
CA LYS A 280 -3.09 16.42 -3.67
C LYS A 280 -2.92 15.07 -4.38
N ARG A 281 -2.36 14.06 -3.68
CA ARG A 281 -2.10 12.73 -4.25
C ARG A 281 -3.39 11.93 -4.33
N SER A 282 -3.40 10.88 -5.14
CA SER A 282 -4.50 9.93 -5.22
C SER A 282 -4.57 8.96 -4.03
N SER A 283 -3.62 9.02 -3.09
CA SER A 283 -3.57 8.14 -1.94
C SER A 283 -4.67 8.45 -0.92
N PHE A 284 -5.16 7.39 -0.29
CA PHE A 284 -6.13 7.40 0.81
C PHE A 284 -6.03 6.08 1.58
N TYR A 285 -6.71 6.00 2.72
CA TYR A 285 -6.72 4.81 3.57
C TYR A 285 -8.10 4.18 3.56
N MET A 286 -8.15 2.86 3.39
CA MET A 286 -9.29 2.05 3.80
C MET A 286 -9.09 1.65 5.26
N VAL A 287 -10.09 1.92 6.08
CA VAL A 287 -10.18 1.46 7.47
C VAL A 287 -11.28 0.42 7.52
N ALA A 288 -10.88 -0.85 7.60
CA ALA A 288 -11.77 -1.99 7.74
C ALA A 288 -11.79 -2.42 9.21
N THR A 289 -12.93 -2.25 9.87
CA THR A 289 -13.14 -2.62 11.29
C THR A 289 -14.12 -3.76 11.40
N ASP A 290 -14.20 -4.40 12.57
CA ASP A 290 -15.14 -5.50 12.83
C ASP A 290 -14.98 -6.64 11.81
N ILE A 291 -13.73 -6.98 11.51
CA ILE A 291 -13.41 -8.01 10.52
C ILE A 291 -13.89 -9.37 11.05
N GLN A 292 -14.75 -10.02 10.28
CA GLN A 292 -15.26 -11.36 10.54
C GLN A 292 -14.22 -12.39 10.07
N SER A 293 -13.08 -12.49 10.79
CA SER A 293 -11.90 -13.25 10.34
C SER A 293 -12.12 -14.77 10.18
N ASN A 294 -13.20 -15.31 10.74
CA ASN A 294 -13.64 -16.69 10.56
C ASN A 294 -14.60 -16.90 9.38
N SER A 295 -14.96 -15.83 8.65
CA SER A 295 -15.84 -15.92 7.48
C SER A 295 -15.16 -16.69 6.34
N PRO A 296 -15.90 -17.58 5.63
CA PRO A 296 -15.38 -18.22 4.42
C PRO A 296 -14.86 -17.23 3.37
N LEU A 297 -15.48 -16.04 3.30
CA LEU A 297 -15.07 -14.96 2.38
C LEU A 297 -13.65 -14.45 2.68
N VAL A 298 -13.24 -14.45 3.96
CA VAL A 298 -11.88 -14.09 4.35
C VAL A 298 -10.90 -15.17 3.88
N GLY A 299 -11.26 -16.45 4.04
CA GLY A 299 -10.46 -17.57 3.55
C GLY A 299 -10.28 -17.56 2.02
N GLU A 300 -11.35 -17.29 1.27
CA GLU A 300 -11.32 -17.12 -0.18
C GLU A 300 -10.38 -15.96 -0.59
N ALA A 301 -10.49 -14.83 0.11
CA ALA A 301 -9.68 -13.66 -0.18
C ALA A 301 -8.18 -13.90 0.13
N ILE A 302 -7.86 -14.51 1.28
CA ILE A 302 -6.48 -14.93 1.62
C ILE A 302 -5.94 -15.88 0.55
N GLY A 303 -6.71 -16.90 0.16
CA GLY A 303 -6.32 -17.87 -0.86
C GLY A 303 -6.05 -17.19 -2.21
N TYR A 304 -6.88 -16.24 -2.61
CA TYR A 304 -6.67 -15.44 -3.81
C TYR A 304 -5.36 -14.65 -3.76
N TRP A 305 -5.08 -13.91 -2.69
CA TRP A 305 -3.86 -13.11 -2.59
C TRP A 305 -2.59 -13.97 -2.46
N LYS A 306 -2.63 -15.11 -1.76
CA LYS A 306 -1.52 -16.06 -1.74
C LYS A 306 -1.23 -16.61 -3.13
N GLN A 307 -2.27 -16.99 -3.88
CA GLN A 307 -2.12 -17.45 -5.26
C GLN A 307 -1.63 -16.33 -6.19
N LEU A 308 -2.13 -15.10 -6.04
CA LEU A 308 -1.67 -13.94 -6.80
C LEU A 308 -0.16 -13.71 -6.57
N TRP A 309 0.28 -13.69 -5.31
CA TRP A 309 1.70 -13.56 -4.98
C TRP A 309 2.53 -14.69 -5.60
N LYS A 310 2.06 -15.95 -5.52
CA LYS A 310 2.74 -17.10 -6.11
C LYS A 310 2.94 -16.93 -7.62
N VAL A 311 1.87 -16.62 -8.35
CA VAL A 311 1.94 -16.45 -9.82
C VAL A 311 2.86 -15.29 -10.18
N LEU A 312 2.74 -14.15 -9.50
CA LEU A 312 3.60 -12.98 -9.75
C LEU A 312 5.07 -13.23 -9.43
N THR A 313 5.35 -14.17 -8.53
CA THR A 313 6.72 -14.54 -8.14
C THR A 313 7.30 -15.56 -9.13
N PHE A 314 6.58 -16.64 -9.41
CA PHE A 314 7.14 -17.82 -10.08
C PHE A 314 6.58 -18.11 -11.48
N GLY A 315 5.40 -17.59 -11.83
CA GLY A 315 4.76 -17.87 -13.13
C GLY A 315 5.47 -17.16 -14.29
N PRO A 316 5.32 -17.62 -15.54
CA PRO A 316 5.77 -16.88 -16.72
C PRO A 316 4.91 -15.62 -16.95
N ASP A 317 5.38 -14.69 -17.78
CA ASP A 317 4.71 -13.39 -18.00
C ASP A 317 3.27 -13.54 -18.47
N GLU A 318 2.96 -14.52 -19.33
CA GLU A 318 1.59 -14.76 -19.80
C GLU A 318 0.66 -15.19 -18.66
N GLU A 319 1.15 -16.01 -17.73
CA GLU A 319 0.37 -16.42 -16.56
C GLU A 319 0.16 -15.25 -15.60
N ARG A 320 1.18 -14.40 -15.43
CA ARG A 320 1.09 -13.18 -14.62
C ARG A 320 0.01 -12.26 -15.17
N GLU A 321 0.09 -11.91 -16.45
CA GLU A 321 -0.89 -11.03 -17.13
C GLU A 321 -2.31 -11.59 -17.04
N LYS A 322 -2.47 -12.89 -17.33
CA LYS A 322 -3.76 -13.57 -17.19
C LYS A 322 -4.28 -13.47 -15.76
N LYS A 323 -3.44 -13.72 -14.75
CA LYS A 323 -3.86 -13.68 -13.35
C LYS A 323 -4.28 -12.28 -12.90
N LEU A 324 -3.66 -11.24 -13.45
CA LEU A 324 -4.09 -9.86 -13.21
C LEU A 324 -5.47 -9.62 -13.80
N SER A 325 -5.72 -10.08 -15.03
CA SER A 325 -7.04 -9.94 -15.66
C SER A 325 -8.17 -10.71 -14.96
N GLU A 326 -7.89 -11.92 -14.45
CA GLU A 326 -8.84 -12.74 -13.67
C GLU A 326 -9.21 -12.11 -12.32
N GLY A 327 -8.34 -11.27 -11.76
CA GLY A 327 -8.57 -10.58 -10.50
C GLY A 327 -9.64 -9.50 -10.55
N HIS A 328 -10.06 -9.10 -11.75
CA HIS A 328 -11.00 -8.02 -11.92
C HIS A 328 -12.43 -8.56 -11.85
N MET A 329 -13.23 -8.00 -10.93
CA MET A 329 -14.67 -8.15 -11.03
C MET A 329 -15.16 -7.50 -12.32
N ASP A 330 -16.13 -8.10 -13.00
CA ASP A 330 -16.79 -7.45 -14.13
C ASP A 330 -17.30 -6.06 -13.69
N GLU A 331 -16.92 -5.02 -14.43
CA GLU A 331 -17.19 -3.64 -14.01
C GLU A 331 -18.68 -3.33 -13.91
N ARG A 332 -19.51 -3.95 -14.76
CA ARG A 332 -20.97 -3.74 -14.73
C ARG A 332 -21.54 -4.34 -13.46
N VAL A 333 -21.12 -5.56 -13.13
CA VAL A 333 -21.49 -6.24 -11.88
C VAL A 333 -21.00 -5.43 -10.67
N LEU A 334 -19.77 -4.92 -10.70
CA LEU A 334 -19.20 -4.12 -9.62
C LEU A 334 -19.98 -2.82 -9.40
N VAL A 335 -20.32 -2.11 -10.48
CA VAL A 335 -21.12 -0.88 -10.43
C VAL A 335 -22.55 -1.17 -9.95
N GLU A 336 -23.17 -2.24 -10.42
CA GLU A 336 -24.52 -2.64 -10.01
C GLU A 336 -24.58 -2.98 -8.51
N GLN A 337 -23.60 -3.74 -8.02
CA GLN A 337 -23.61 -4.22 -6.64
C GLN A 337 -23.05 -3.21 -5.63
N PHE A 338 -22.13 -2.33 -6.04
CA PHE A 338 -21.39 -1.47 -5.12
C PHE A 338 -21.32 0.00 -5.51
N GLY A 339 -21.83 0.40 -6.68
CA GLY A 339 -21.78 1.78 -7.18
C GLY A 339 -22.30 2.83 -6.18
N PRO A 340 -23.52 2.67 -5.63
CA PRO A 340 -24.07 3.64 -4.68
C PRO A 340 -23.23 3.77 -3.39
N ASP A 341 -22.73 2.64 -2.86
CA ASP A 341 -21.87 2.63 -1.68
C ASP A 341 -20.49 3.20 -1.96
N LEU A 342 -19.92 2.92 -3.14
CA LEU A 342 -18.68 3.53 -3.60
C LEU A 342 -18.80 5.05 -3.64
N VAL A 343 -19.89 5.58 -4.20
CA VAL A 343 -20.15 7.02 -4.22
C VAL A 343 -20.25 7.56 -2.80
N ARG A 344 -21.04 6.90 -1.93
CA ARG A 344 -21.20 7.31 -0.52
C ARG A 344 -19.86 7.34 0.23
N LEU A 345 -19.02 6.33 0.05
CA LEU A 345 -17.71 6.21 0.70
C LEU A 345 -16.67 7.18 0.10
N GLY A 346 -16.73 7.40 -1.22
CA GLY A 346 -15.71 8.12 -1.97
C GLY A 346 -15.86 9.64 -1.99
N LYS A 347 -17.06 10.18 -1.79
CA LYS A 347 -17.35 11.63 -1.82
C LYS A 347 -16.30 12.46 -1.06
N GLY A 348 -16.02 12.11 0.20
CA GLY A 348 -15.06 12.83 1.03
C GLY A 348 -13.62 12.73 0.51
N ILE A 349 -13.25 11.58 -0.08
CA ILE A 349 -11.92 11.34 -0.64
C ILE A 349 -11.70 12.24 -1.85
N TRP A 350 -12.64 12.24 -2.79
CA TRP A 350 -12.53 13.03 -4.02
C TRP A 350 -12.60 14.53 -3.75
N GLU A 351 -13.49 14.98 -2.86
CA GLU A 351 -13.62 16.40 -2.52
C GLU A 351 -12.35 16.95 -1.85
N ILE A 352 -11.75 16.21 -0.92
CA ILE A 352 -10.48 16.63 -0.29
C ILE A 352 -9.38 16.73 -1.34
N GLN A 353 -9.31 15.78 -2.29
CA GLN A 353 -8.32 15.85 -3.36
C GLN A 353 -8.56 17.03 -4.29
N ALA A 354 -9.81 17.24 -4.73
CA ALA A 354 -10.18 18.33 -5.62
C ALA A 354 -9.79 19.69 -5.04
N ARG A 355 -10.19 19.98 -3.78
CA ARG A 355 -9.82 21.21 -3.08
C ARG A 355 -8.31 21.41 -2.96
N ALA A 356 -7.56 20.33 -2.75
CA ALA A 356 -6.12 20.41 -2.62
C ALA A 356 -5.42 20.67 -3.97
N LEU A 357 -5.95 20.11 -5.06
CA LEU A 357 -5.46 20.34 -6.42
C LEU A 357 -5.78 21.77 -6.88
N GLU A 358 -6.98 22.30 -6.66
CA GLU A 358 -7.32 23.69 -7.02
C GLU A 358 -6.37 24.72 -6.40
N LYS A 359 -5.92 24.47 -5.17
CA LYS A 359 -4.99 25.33 -4.44
C LYS A 359 -3.53 24.98 -4.71
N ALA A 360 -3.24 24.04 -5.62
CA ALA A 360 -1.88 23.65 -5.89
C ALA A 360 -1.15 24.78 -6.66
N PRO A 361 0.12 25.07 -6.33
CA PRO A 361 0.86 26.16 -6.98
C PRO A 361 0.92 26.04 -8.50
N PHE A 362 1.07 24.81 -9.01
CA PHE A 362 1.09 24.54 -10.45
C PHE A 362 -0.28 24.79 -11.12
N MET A 363 -1.40 24.68 -10.40
CA MET A 363 -2.73 24.94 -10.96
C MET A 363 -3.07 26.42 -11.07
N GLN A 364 -2.32 27.29 -10.40
CA GLN A 364 -2.47 28.75 -10.42
C GLN A 364 -1.51 29.45 -11.39
N ALA A 365 -0.57 28.71 -11.97
CA ALA A 365 0.48 29.25 -12.83
C ALA A 365 0.17 29.16 -14.33
N GLY A 366 -1.12 29.06 -14.69
CA GLY A 366 -1.59 28.90 -16.07
C GLY A 366 -2.60 29.96 -16.47
#